data_AF-A0AAU2AP95-F1
#
_entry.id   AF-A0AAU2AP95-F1
#
_cell.length_a   1.000
_cell.length_b   1.000
_cell.length_c   1.000
_cell.angle_alpha   90.00
_cell.angle_beta   90.00
_cell.angle_gamma   90.00
#
_symmetry.space_group_name_H-M   'P 1'
#
loop_
_entity.id
_entity.type
_entity.pdbx_description
1 polymer ?
#
loop_
_entity_poly.entity_id
_entity_poly.type
_entity_poly.pdbx_seq_one_letter_code
_entity_poly.pdbx_strand_id
1 'polypeptide(L)'
;MSDLHLEVGPYAPSQLLEWHAMAAHAESPVTFQDHPIPLQDLASDSRGMLEFWVENQNGHFWAINLNDGTLQVFSRENGKDDWIATSETLDHFLLHCTVREAIIGSSSKFTIFVNSSEINEALDSFEPLKFEALASEEPQVQLWCSEDALVRMAPPPTGYAEPGEQLWMLTFAAPSDSGIERYASRFGLEGVTATEPTRTEIPYEAPPF
;
A
#
# COMPACT_ATOMS: atom_id res chain seq x y z
N MET A 1 -8.30 4.84 -49.86
CA MET A 1 -7.18 4.55 -48.94
C MET A 1 -7.35 5.51 -47.79
N SER A 2 -7.88 5.00 -46.69
CA SER A 2 -8.09 5.74 -45.45
C SER A 2 -7.37 4.92 -44.41
N ASP A 3 -6.17 5.37 -44.04
CA ASP A 3 -5.41 4.80 -42.95
C ASP A 3 -6.22 4.99 -41.67
N LEU A 4 -6.75 3.89 -41.15
CA LEU A 4 -7.16 3.83 -39.75
C LEU A 4 -5.88 3.98 -38.94
N HIS A 5 -5.64 5.19 -38.44
CA HIS A 5 -4.82 5.39 -37.26
C HIS A 5 -5.53 4.63 -36.13
N LEU A 6 -5.12 3.38 -35.89
CA LEU A 6 -5.28 2.77 -34.58
C LEU A 6 -4.50 3.69 -33.64
N GLU A 7 -5.21 4.50 -32.87
CA GLU A 7 -4.63 5.13 -31.68
C GLU A 7 -4.19 3.97 -30.78
N VAL A 8 -2.91 3.62 -30.89
CA VAL A 8 -2.25 2.71 -29.97
C VAL A 8 -2.21 3.50 -28.66
N GLY A 9 -3.17 3.22 -27.77
CA GLY A 9 -3.09 3.65 -26.38
C GLY A 9 -1.70 3.30 -25.83
N PRO A 10 -1.18 4.07 -24.86
CA PRO A 10 0.20 3.88 -24.43
C PRO A 10 0.44 2.41 -24.06
N TYR A 11 1.53 1.86 -24.59
CA TYR A 11 1.95 0.50 -24.29
C TYR A 11 2.30 0.43 -22.80
N ALA A 12 1.38 -0.10 -21.99
CA ALA A 12 1.64 -0.38 -20.59
C ALA A 12 2.72 -1.49 -20.48
N PRO A 13 3.71 -1.36 -19.56
CA PRO A 13 4.69 -2.42 -19.36
C PRO A 13 4.04 -3.74 -18.94
N SER A 14 4.68 -4.86 -19.28
CA SER A 14 4.15 -6.19 -18.99
C SER A 14 3.92 -6.43 -17.51
N GLN A 15 4.77 -5.88 -16.64
CA GLN A 15 4.61 -5.99 -15.18
C GLN A 15 3.29 -5.39 -14.69
N LEU A 16 2.88 -4.23 -15.25
CA LEU A 16 1.63 -3.58 -14.91
C LEU A 16 0.44 -4.37 -15.46
N LEU A 17 0.55 -4.87 -16.70
CA LEU A 17 -0.47 -5.74 -17.31
C LEU A 17 -0.68 -7.03 -16.51
N GLU A 18 0.41 -7.69 -16.13
CA GLU A 18 0.39 -8.92 -15.33
C GLU A 18 -0.20 -8.67 -13.95
N TRP A 19 0.18 -7.57 -13.29
CA TRP A 19 -0.38 -7.19 -12.00
C TRP A 19 -1.89 -6.96 -12.08
N HIS A 20 -2.38 -6.19 -13.07
CA HIS A 20 -3.82 -5.99 -13.26
C HIS A 20 -4.55 -7.30 -13.56
N ALA A 21 -3.94 -8.19 -14.36
CA ALA A 21 -4.52 -9.49 -14.63
C ALA A 21 -4.61 -10.34 -13.35
N MET A 22 -3.56 -10.39 -12.52
CA MET A 22 -3.57 -11.12 -11.26
C MET A 22 -4.57 -10.52 -10.26
N ALA A 23 -4.59 -9.19 -10.13
CA ALA A 23 -5.52 -8.47 -9.27
C ALA A 23 -6.99 -8.73 -9.65
N ALA A 24 -7.30 -8.83 -10.95
CA ALA A 24 -8.64 -9.15 -11.44
C ALA A 24 -9.07 -10.60 -11.18
N HIS A 25 -8.13 -11.53 -10.98
CA HIS A 25 -8.40 -12.95 -10.67
C HIS A 25 -8.39 -13.25 -9.17
N ALA A 26 -8.00 -12.29 -8.32
CA ALA A 26 -8.02 -12.48 -6.88
C ALA A 26 -9.47 -12.62 -6.39
N GLU A 27 -9.69 -13.54 -5.44
CA GLU A 27 -11.02 -13.77 -4.84
C GLU A 27 -11.48 -12.58 -3.97
N SER A 28 -10.55 -11.70 -3.60
CA SER A 28 -10.79 -10.50 -2.80
C SER A 28 -10.04 -9.30 -3.40
N PRO A 29 -10.52 -8.06 -3.20
CA PRO A 29 -9.83 -6.87 -3.68
C PRO A 29 -8.38 -6.81 -3.18
N VAL A 30 -7.44 -6.62 -4.10
CA VAL A 30 -5.99 -6.50 -3.81
C VAL A 30 -5.61 -5.09 -3.35
N THR A 31 -6.46 -4.10 -3.64
CA THR A 31 -6.29 -2.70 -3.23
C THR A 31 -7.49 -2.27 -2.39
N PHE A 32 -7.25 -1.53 -1.31
CA PHE A 32 -8.27 -1.15 -0.34
C PHE A 32 -8.37 0.36 -0.14
N GLN A 33 -7.25 1.05 0.09
CA GLN A 33 -7.18 2.49 0.21
C GLN A 33 -6.81 3.13 -1.12
N ASP A 34 -5.64 2.74 -1.66
CA ASP A 34 -5.08 3.43 -2.80
C ASP A 34 -5.71 2.98 -4.13
N HIS A 35 -5.42 3.74 -5.18
CA HIS A 35 -6.12 3.67 -6.45
C HIS A 35 -5.13 3.39 -7.59
N PRO A 36 -4.93 2.11 -7.97
CA PRO A 36 -4.28 1.77 -9.23
C PRO A 36 -5.11 2.35 -10.39
N ILE A 37 -4.45 3.01 -11.35
CA ILE A 37 -5.14 3.56 -12.50
C ILE A 37 -5.58 2.40 -13.41
N PRO A 38 -6.86 2.30 -13.79
CA PRO A 38 -7.33 1.24 -14.69
C PRO A 38 -6.58 1.25 -16.02
N LEU A 39 -6.34 0.06 -16.59
CA LEU A 39 -5.57 -0.09 -17.84
C LEU A 39 -6.11 0.79 -18.98
N GLN A 40 -7.42 0.98 -19.09
CA GLN A 40 -8.01 1.82 -20.15
C GLN A 40 -7.80 3.33 -19.93
N ASP A 41 -7.49 3.74 -18.70
CA ASP A 41 -7.32 5.14 -18.30
C ASP A 41 -5.83 5.53 -18.21
N LEU A 42 -4.93 4.56 -18.40
CA LEU A 42 -3.49 4.80 -18.46
C LEU A 42 -3.14 5.71 -19.65
N ALA A 43 -2.54 6.86 -19.33
CA ALA A 43 -2.12 7.87 -20.30
C ALA A 43 -0.73 8.40 -19.93
N SER A 44 0.23 8.35 -20.86
CA SER A 44 1.54 8.97 -20.65
C SER A 44 1.48 10.48 -20.93
N ASP A 45 2.12 11.29 -20.10
CA ASP A 45 2.28 12.72 -20.35
C ASP A 45 3.26 13.01 -21.51
N SER A 46 3.39 14.28 -21.89
CA SER A 46 4.30 14.71 -22.96
C SER A 46 5.79 14.47 -22.67
N ARG A 47 6.16 14.14 -21.43
CA ARG A 47 7.51 13.79 -20.99
C ARG A 47 7.73 12.27 -20.98
N GLY A 48 6.69 11.48 -21.29
CA GLY A 48 6.72 10.01 -21.28
C GLY A 48 6.47 9.42 -19.89
N MET A 49 5.99 10.22 -18.93
CA MET A 49 5.62 9.73 -17.60
C MET A 49 4.24 9.10 -17.67
N LEU A 50 4.16 7.80 -17.39
CA LEU A 50 2.91 7.07 -17.26
C LEU A 50 2.55 6.98 -15.78
N GLU A 51 1.58 7.79 -15.36
CA GLU A 51 0.99 7.66 -14.02
C GLU A 51 0.20 6.35 -13.96
N PHE A 52 0.37 5.58 -12.89
CA PHE A 52 -0.24 4.25 -12.77
C PHE A 52 -0.82 3.95 -11.38
N TRP A 53 -0.52 4.79 -10.38
CA TRP A 53 -1.01 4.61 -9.01
C TRP A 53 -1.24 5.95 -8.34
N VAL A 54 -2.31 6.06 -7.56
CA VAL A 54 -2.71 7.28 -6.87
C VAL A 54 -3.05 6.97 -5.41
N GLU A 55 -2.59 7.80 -4.49
CA GLU A 55 -2.91 7.68 -3.08
C GLU A 55 -4.38 8.06 -2.83
N ASN A 56 -5.00 7.44 -1.83
CA ASN A 56 -6.45 7.52 -1.60
C ASN A 56 -7.02 8.94 -1.40
N GLN A 57 -6.21 9.91 -0.98
CA GLN A 57 -6.60 11.32 -0.82
C GLN A 57 -6.13 12.19 -1.99
N ASN A 58 -5.56 11.58 -3.03
CA ASN A 58 -4.88 12.27 -4.13
C ASN A 58 -3.77 13.19 -3.60
N GLY A 59 -3.13 12.84 -2.49
CA GLY A 59 -1.99 13.56 -1.94
C GLY A 59 -0.69 13.24 -2.69
N HIS A 60 -0.57 11.99 -3.14
CA HIS A 60 0.59 11.49 -3.89
C HIS A 60 0.18 10.70 -5.12
N PHE A 61 1.04 10.79 -6.14
CA PHE A 61 0.90 10.11 -7.42
C PHE A 61 2.19 9.38 -7.73
N TRP A 62 2.10 8.22 -8.39
CA TRP A 62 3.25 7.47 -8.87
C TRP A 62 3.18 7.21 -10.35
N ALA A 63 4.35 7.37 -10.99
CA ALA A 63 4.52 7.20 -12.41
C ALA A 63 5.82 6.47 -12.73
N ILE A 64 5.90 5.93 -13.94
CA ILE A 64 7.14 5.43 -14.54
C ILE A 64 7.50 6.25 -15.76
N ASN A 65 8.78 6.35 -16.08
CA ASN A 65 9.21 6.92 -17.35
C ASN A 65 9.31 5.81 -18.41
N LEU A 66 8.45 5.84 -19.44
CA LEU A 66 8.47 4.82 -20.50
C LEU A 66 9.71 4.91 -21.41
N ASN A 67 10.46 6.02 -21.35
CA ASN A 67 11.58 6.28 -22.25
C ASN A 67 12.92 5.70 -21.79
N ASP A 68 13.08 5.34 -20.51
CA ASP A 68 14.37 4.90 -19.96
C ASP A 68 14.58 3.37 -19.99
N GLY A 69 13.49 2.61 -20.16
CA GLY A 69 13.49 1.15 -20.17
C GLY A 69 13.82 0.49 -18.82
N THR A 70 14.13 1.27 -17.77
CA THR A 70 14.43 0.75 -16.43
C THR A 70 13.15 0.56 -15.62
N LEU A 71 12.07 1.26 -16.01
CA LEU A 71 10.79 1.28 -15.29
C LEU A 71 10.99 1.75 -13.84
N GLN A 72 11.89 2.71 -13.65
CA GLN A 72 12.07 3.41 -12.38
C GLN A 72 10.75 4.09 -12.00
N VAL A 73 10.34 3.91 -10.74
CA VAL A 73 9.17 4.60 -10.20
C VAL A 73 9.57 6.00 -9.73
N PHE A 74 8.69 6.95 -10.01
CA PHE A 74 8.77 8.32 -9.56
C PHE A 74 7.51 8.62 -8.77
N SER A 75 7.65 9.49 -7.77
CA SER A 75 6.53 10.00 -6.99
C SER A 75 6.42 11.52 -7.16
N ARG A 76 5.21 12.03 -6.94
CA ARG A 76 4.92 13.46 -6.98
C ARG A 76 3.81 13.77 -5.99
N GLU A 77 4.00 14.83 -5.22
CA GLU A 77 2.96 15.40 -4.37
C GLU A 77 1.95 16.20 -5.18
N ASN A 78 0.70 16.22 -4.72
CA ASN A 78 -0.33 17.06 -5.32
C ASN A 78 0.06 18.54 -5.31
N GLY A 79 -0.17 19.21 -6.45
CA GLY A 79 0.21 20.61 -6.66
C GLY A 79 1.70 20.84 -6.90
N LYS A 80 2.52 19.78 -7.02
CA LYS A 80 3.90 19.86 -7.53
C LYS A 80 3.95 19.40 -8.99
N ASP A 81 4.88 19.97 -9.76
CA ASP A 81 5.08 19.63 -11.17
C ASP A 81 6.22 18.62 -11.40
N ASP A 82 7.10 18.50 -10.40
CA ASP A 82 8.33 17.72 -10.48
C ASP A 82 8.13 16.30 -9.96
N TRP A 83 8.58 15.34 -10.77
CA TRP A 83 8.66 13.93 -10.41
C TRP A 83 9.98 13.65 -9.70
N ILE A 84 9.91 13.03 -8.53
CA ILE A 84 11.07 12.64 -7.72
C ILE A 84 11.24 11.14 -7.84
N ALA A 85 12.43 10.70 -8.25
CA ALA A 85 12.74 9.27 -8.34
C ALA A 85 12.64 8.62 -6.95
N THR A 86 11.94 7.49 -6.88
CA THR A 86 11.97 6.62 -5.70
C THR A 86 13.18 5.69 -5.78
N SER A 87 13.33 4.79 -4.81
CA SER A 87 14.33 3.72 -4.84
C SER A 87 13.84 2.45 -5.53
N GLU A 88 12.58 2.42 -6.00
CA GLU A 88 11.91 1.19 -6.46
C GLU A 88 11.72 1.15 -7.97
N THR A 89 11.90 -0.04 -8.55
CA THR A 89 11.41 -0.37 -9.89
C THR A 89 9.94 -0.76 -9.85
N LEU A 90 9.26 -0.72 -11.00
CA LEU A 90 7.82 -0.98 -11.10
C LEU A 90 7.37 -2.30 -10.46
N ASP A 91 8.11 -3.39 -10.66
CA ASP A 91 7.80 -4.71 -10.09
C ASP A 91 7.85 -4.71 -8.55
N HIS A 92 8.89 -4.10 -7.98
CA HIS A 92 9.04 -3.96 -6.53
C HIS A 92 7.95 -3.08 -5.95
N PHE A 93 7.64 -1.94 -6.58
CA PHE A 93 6.58 -1.04 -6.16
C PHE A 93 5.20 -1.71 -6.19
N LEU A 94 4.88 -2.46 -7.25
CA LEU A 94 3.60 -3.17 -7.36
C LEU A 94 3.46 -4.23 -6.27
N LEU A 95 4.53 -4.97 -5.97
CA LEU A 95 4.54 -5.94 -4.86
C LEU A 95 4.42 -5.24 -3.50
N HIS A 96 5.18 -4.18 -3.27
CA HIS A 96 5.14 -3.36 -2.06
C HIS A 96 3.72 -2.86 -1.79
N CYS A 97 3.11 -2.17 -2.75
CA CYS A 97 1.74 -1.67 -2.61
C CYS A 97 0.75 -2.81 -2.38
N THR A 98 0.90 -3.94 -3.09
CA THR A 98 0.04 -5.12 -2.88
C THR A 98 0.11 -5.63 -1.44
N VAL A 99 1.31 -5.78 -0.88
CA VAL A 99 1.49 -6.24 0.51
C VAL A 99 0.90 -5.23 1.50
N ARG A 100 1.19 -3.93 1.30
CA ARG A 100 0.66 -2.85 2.14
C ARG A 100 -0.86 -2.84 2.13
N GLU A 101 -1.47 -2.87 0.96
CA GLU A 101 -2.92 -2.87 0.78
C GLU A 101 -3.57 -4.14 1.33
N ALA A 102 -2.91 -5.31 1.23
CA ALA A 102 -3.40 -6.55 1.84
C ALA A 102 -3.44 -6.45 3.37
N ILE A 103 -2.43 -5.85 4.01
CA ILE A 103 -2.44 -5.63 5.47
C ILE A 103 -3.56 -4.67 5.87
N ILE A 104 -3.66 -3.54 5.17
CA ILE A 104 -4.63 -2.49 5.49
C ILE A 104 -6.06 -2.93 5.14
N GLY A 105 -6.26 -3.73 4.10
CA GLY A 105 -7.58 -4.18 3.64
C GLY A 105 -8.07 -5.48 4.27
N SER A 106 -7.20 -6.25 4.95
CA SER A 106 -7.58 -7.54 5.52
C SER A 106 -8.75 -7.40 6.50
N SER A 107 -9.74 -8.28 6.36
CA SER A 107 -10.83 -8.47 7.33
C SER A 107 -10.38 -9.24 8.56
N SER A 108 -9.22 -9.89 8.50
CA SER A 108 -8.61 -10.65 9.58
C SER A 108 -7.28 -9.99 9.96
N LYS A 109 -7.41 -8.97 10.80
CA LYS A 109 -6.28 -8.18 11.29
C LYS A 109 -6.57 -7.64 12.68
N PHE A 110 -5.50 -7.29 13.39
CA PHE A 110 -5.58 -6.50 14.61
C PHE A 110 -4.41 -5.51 14.68
N THR A 111 -4.60 -4.45 15.45
CA THR A 111 -3.57 -3.43 15.69
C THR A 111 -3.26 -3.37 17.18
N ILE A 112 -1.97 -3.28 17.52
CA ILE A 112 -1.49 -3.11 18.89
C ILE A 112 -0.39 -2.07 18.94
N PHE A 113 -0.24 -1.42 20.10
CA PHE A 113 0.89 -0.56 20.42
C PHE A 113 1.87 -1.31 21.32
N VAL A 114 3.15 -1.32 20.96
CA VAL A 114 4.22 -1.96 21.73
C VAL A 114 5.31 -0.95 22.04
N ASN A 115 6.03 -1.13 23.14
CA ASN A 115 7.19 -0.30 23.43
C ASN A 115 8.35 -0.66 22.49
N SER A 116 9.24 0.31 22.23
CA SER A 116 10.46 0.07 21.45
C SER A 116 11.29 -1.11 21.97
N SER A 117 11.28 -1.37 23.28
CA SER A 117 12.00 -2.50 23.89
C SER A 117 11.39 -3.86 23.56
N GLU A 118 10.13 -3.91 23.13
CA GLU A 118 9.35 -5.12 22.89
C GLU A 118 9.26 -5.48 21.41
N ILE A 119 9.73 -4.63 20.49
CA ILE A 119 9.63 -4.84 19.03
C ILE A 119 10.24 -6.18 18.61
N ASN A 120 11.46 -6.46 19.08
CA ASN A 120 12.17 -7.67 18.69
C ASN A 120 11.41 -8.93 19.12
N GLU A 121 10.79 -8.91 20.29
CA GLU A 121 9.96 -10.01 20.77
C GLU A 121 8.66 -10.09 19.97
N ALA A 122 8.00 -8.96 19.70
CA ALA A 122 6.78 -8.90 18.91
C ALA A 122 6.99 -9.49 17.49
N LEU A 123 8.16 -9.24 16.89
CA LEU A 123 8.51 -9.61 15.52
C LEU A 123 9.45 -10.82 15.41
N ASP A 124 9.70 -11.59 16.47
CA ASP A 124 10.68 -12.71 16.53
C ASP A 124 10.49 -13.82 15.45
N SER A 125 9.33 -13.88 14.80
CA SER A 125 9.00 -14.84 13.73
C SER A 125 8.76 -14.19 12.37
N PHE A 126 9.09 -12.90 12.24
CA PHE A 126 8.88 -12.11 11.05
C PHE A 126 10.22 -11.66 10.46
N GLU A 127 10.29 -11.69 9.14
CA GLU A 127 11.40 -11.12 8.38
C GLU A 127 11.00 -9.76 7.81
N PRO A 128 11.89 -8.76 7.85
CA PRO A 128 11.60 -7.45 7.28
C PRO A 128 11.59 -7.56 5.75
N LEU A 129 10.54 -7.04 5.14
CA LEU A 129 10.48 -6.84 3.70
C LEU A 129 11.32 -5.60 3.36
N LYS A 130 12.14 -5.71 2.31
CA LYS A 130 13.12 -4.68 1.93
C LYS A 130 12.49 -3.60 1.05
N PHE A 131 11.38 -3.05 1.52
CA PHE A 131 10.73 -1.89 0.92
C PHE A 131 11.08 -0.65 1.73
N GLU A 132 11.39 0.45 1.05
CA GLU A 132 11.43 1.76 1.69
C GLU A 132 10.01 2.29 1.84
N ALA A 133 9.74 3.08 2.89
CA ALA A 133 8.41 3.66 3.07
C ALA A 133 7.98 4.47 1.84
N LEU A 134 6.70 4.37 1.48
CA LEU A 134 6.15 5.16 0.38
C LEU A 134 6.25 6.66 0.70
N ALA A 135 6.33 7.49 -0.35
CA ALA A 135 6.39 8.94 -0.19
C ALA A 135 5.16 9.54 0.55
N SER A 136 4.04 8.81 0.58
CA SER A 136 2.82 9.15 1.31
C SER A 136 2.83 8.71 2.78
N GLU A 137 3.90 8.08 3.26
CA GLU A 137 4.02 7.51 4.60
C GLU A 137 5.17 8.13 5.40
N GLU A 138 5.12 7.94 6.72
CA GLU A 138 6.24 8.27 7.59
C GLU A 138 7.47 7.42 7.22
N PRO A 139 8.69 7.98 7.17
CA PRO A 139 9.90 7.25 6.73
C PRO A 139 10.24 6.01 7.54
N GLN A 140 9.69 5.87 8.75
CA GLN A 140 9.92 4.73 9.63
C GLN A 140 8.92 3.58 9.43
N VAL A 141 7.97 3.71 8.51
CA VAL A 141 7.07 2.60 8.16
C VAL A 141 7.88 1.44 7.59
N GLN A 142 7.60 0.24 8.08
CA GLN A 142 8.24 -0.99 7.63
C GLN A 142 7.21 -2.10 7.51
N LEU A 143 7.38 -2.95 6.49
CA LEU A 143 6.58 -4.13 6.27
C LEU A 143 7.38 -5.38 6.62
N TRP A 144 6.70 -6.36 7.17
CA TRP A 144 7.29 -7.62 7.59
C TRP A 144 6.41 -8.79 7.17
N CYS A 145 7.01 -9.96 6.97
CA CYS A 145 6.28 -11.18 6.64
C CYS A 145 6.78 -12.36 7.47
N SER A 146 5.88 -13.28 7.79
CA SER A 146 6.19 -14.64 8.22
C SER A 146 5.69 -15.63 7.16
N GLU A 147 5.68 -16.92 7.48
CA GLU A 147 5.13 -17.95 6.59
C GLU A 147 3.62 -17.75 6.30
N ASP A 148 2.86 -17.20 7.25
CA ASP A 148 1.40 -17.15 7.21
C ASP A 148 0.79 -15.78 7.59
N ALA A 149 1.61 -14.75 7.80
CA ALA A 149 1.14 -13.42 8.18
C ALA A 149 2.00 -12.28 7.63
N LEU A 150 1.38 -11.11 7.56
CA LEU A 150 1.99 -9.84 7.19
C LEU A 150 1.85 -8.85 8.35
N VAL A 151 2.85 -7.99 8.54
CA VAL A 151 2.83 -6.96 9.58
C VAL A 151 3.26 -5.62 9.01
N ARG A 152 2.50 -4.58 9.33
CA ARG A 152 2.91 -3.19 9.14
C ARG A 152 3.31 -2.60 10.48
N MET A 153 4.56 -2.14 10.58
CA MET A 153 5.07 -1.35 11.69
C MET A 153 5.08 0.13 11.28
N ALA A 154 4.53 0.99 12.12
CA ALA A 154 4.51 2.43 11.88
C ALA A 154 4.62 3.21 13.20
N PRO A 155 5.06 4.48 13.15
CA PRO A 155 4.87 5.38 14.27
C PRO A 155 3.38 5.45 14.67
N PRO A 156 3.06 5.56 15.97
CA PRO A 156 1.69 5.74 16.41
C PRO A 156 1.16 7.11 15.92
N PRO A 157 -0.15 7.24 15.67
CA PRO A 157 -0.73 8.54 15.36
C PRO A 157 -0.45 9.55 16.47
N THR A 158 -0.42 10.84 16.12
CA THR A 158 -0.20 11.91 17.10
C THR A 158 -1.21 11.83 18.25
N GLY A 159 -0.71 11.86 19.49
CA GLY A 159 -1.53 11.82 20.70
C GLY A 159 -1.72 10.44 21.33
N TYR A 160 -1.17 9.38 20.73
CA TYR A 160 -1.24 8.01 21.28
C TYR A 160 -0.06 7.63 22.20
N ALA A 161 1.04 8.38 22.18
CA ALA A 161 2.19 8.17 23.05
C ALA A 161 2.31 9.30 24.08
N GLU A 162 2.56 8.95 25.34
CA GLU A 162 2.87 9.95 26.36
C GLU A 162 4.26 10.58 26.14
N PRO A 163 4.53 11.79 26.67
CA PRO A 163 5.85 12.40 26.57
C PRO A 163 6.95 11.51 27.13
N GLY A 164 7.85 11.05 26.27
CA GLY A 164 8.98 10.17 26.64
C GLY A 164 8.74 8.68 26.39
N GLU A 165 7.52 8.29 26.05
CA GLU A 165 7.24 6.95 25.55
C GLU A 165 7.69 6.81 24.10
N GLN A 166 8.27 5.64 23.79
CA GLN A 166 8.60 5.27 22.42
C GLN A 166 7.74 4.05 22.07
N LEU A 167 6.59 4.33 21.49
CA LEU A 167 5.64 3.31 21.05
C LEU A 167 5.75 3.08 19.54
N TRP A 168 5.42 1.87 19.14
CA TRP A 168 5.24 1.47 17.75
C TRP A 168 3.87 0.86 17.58
N MET A 169 3.20 1.24 16.49
CA MET A 169 1.95 0.65 16.07
C MET A 169 2.24 -0.53 15.14
N LEU A 170 1.84 -1.73 15.55
CA LEU A 170 1.93 -2.95 14.75
C LEU A 170 0.54 -3.35 14.30
N THR A 171 0.34 -3.52 13.00
CA THR A 171 -0.88 -4.08 12.42
C THR A 171 -0.56 -5.44 11.81
N PHE A 172 -1.11 -6.49 12.41
CA PHE A 172 -0.95 -7.87 11.96
C PHE A 172 -2.14 -8.24 11.07
N ALA A 173 -1.87 -8.84 9.91
CA ALA A 173 -2.87 -9.41 9.02
C ALA A 173 -2.50 -10.86 8.69
N ALA A 174 -3.45 -11.76 8.84
CA ALA A 174 -3.28 -13.19 8.58
C ALA A 174 -4.63 -13.79 8.14
N PRO A 175 -4.68 -15.00 7.55
CA PRO A 175 -5.95 -15.68 7.26
C PRO A 175 -6.88 -15.77 8.48
N SER A 176 -8.20 -15.71 8.25
CA SER A 176 -9.25 -15.58 9.28
C SER A 176 -9.38 -16.74 10.28
N ASP A 177 -8.71 -17.85 10.05
CA ASP A 177 -8.73 -19.02 10.92
C ASP A 177 -7.78 -18.86 12.12
N SER A 178 -7.26 -19.97 12.65
CA SER A 178 -6.30 -20.03 13.77
C SER A 178 -5.03 -19.20 13.59
N GLY A 179 -4.76 -18.69 12.38
CA GLY A 179 -3.60 -17.86 12.07
C GLY A 179 -3.61 -16.55 12.85
N ILE A 180 -4.65 -15.72 12.69
CA ILE A 180 -4.68 -14.41 13.35
C ILE A 180 -4.81 -14.53 14.87
N GLU A 181 -5.56 -15.51 15.37
CA GLU A 181 -5.75 -15.75 16.80
C GLU A 181 -4.44 -16.13 17.51
N ARG A 182 -3.58 -16.93 16.85
CA ARG A 182 -2.25 -17.29 17.35
C ARG A 182 -1.37 -16.05 17.58
N TYR A 183 -1.48 -15.04 16.71
CA TYR A 183 -0.75 -13.79 16.88
C TYR A 183 -1.39 -12.91 17.95
N ALA A 184 -2.72 -12.79 17.97
CA ALA A 184 -3.45 -12.00 18.95
C ALA A 184 -3.23 -12.51 20.39
N SER A 185 -3.19 -13.83 20.60
CA SER A 185 -2.99 -14.43 21.93
C SER A 185 -1.63 -14.11 22.55
N ARG A 186 -0.59 -13.84 21.73
CA ARG A 186 0.73 -13.40 22.23
C ARG A 186 0.65 -12.07 22.99
N PHE A 187 -0.41 -11.31 22.74
CA PHE A 187 -0.65 -10.01 23.36
C PHE A 187 -1.89 -10.01 24.28
N GLY A 188 -2.46 -11.18 24.58
CA GLY A 188 -3.67 -11.30 25.41
C GLY A 188 -4.92 -10.69 24.77
N LEU A 189 -5.01 -10.69 23.44
CA LEU A 189 -6.13 -10.13 22.66
C LEU A 189 -7.12 -11.22 22.19
N GLU A 190 -7.38 -12.24 23.00
CA GLU A 190 -8.28 -13.33 22.59
C GLU A 190 -9.71 -12.80 22.28
N GLY A 191 -10.26 -13.16 21.11
CA GLY A 191 -11.63 -12.83 20.71
C GLY A 191 -11.85 -11.45 20.06
N VAL A 192 -10.78 -10.69 19.76
CA VAL A 192 -10.86 -9.35 19.13
C VAL A 192 -10.87 -9.41 17.59
N THR A 193 -10.82 -10.60 16.99
CA THR A 193 -10.47 -10.84 15.57
C THR A 193 -11.58 -10.56 14.55
N ALA A 194 -12.77 -10.12 14.98
CA ALA A 194 -13.88 -9.79 14.09
C ALA A 194 -14.23 -8.31 14.19
N THR A 195 -13.52 -7.47 13.43
CA THR A 195 -14.09 -6.18 13.02
C THR A 195 -14.84 -6.43 11.72
N GLU A 196 -16.16 -6.60 11.79
CA GLU A 196 -16.99 -6.41 10.60
C GLU A 196 -16.62 -5.03 10.01
N PRO A 197 -16.35 -4.93 8.70
CA PRO A 197 -16.11 -3.64 8.09
C PRO A 197 -17.43 -2.87 8.17
N THR A 198 -17.59 -2.08 9.24
CA THR A 198 -18.64 -1.08 9.30
C THR A 198 -18.22 -0.02 8.30
N ARG A 199 -18.62 -0.22 7.04
CA ARG A 199 -18.60 0.82 6.02
C ARG A 199 -19.52 1.91 6.54
N THR A 200 -18.94 2.81 7.31
CA THR A 200 -19.61 4.02 7.73
C THR A 200 -19.63 4.86 6.46
N GLU A 201 -20.76 4.81 5.75
CA GLU A 201 -21.06 5.81 4.73
C GLU A 201 -21.08 7.16 5.45
N ILE A 202 -19.94 7.83 5.51
CA ILE A 202 -19.89 9.22 5.92
C ILE A 202 -20.64 9.96 4.81
N PRO A 203 -21.76 10.64 5.12
CA PRO A 203 -22.46 11.43 4.11
C PRO A 203 -21.45 12.43 3.54
N TYR A 204 -21.24 12.38 2.24
CA TYR A 204 -20.44 13.38 1.54
C TYR A 204 -21.11 14.75 1.76
N GLU A 205 -20.47 15.61 2.56
CA GLU A 205 -20.82 17.02 2.66
C GLU A 205 -19.83 17.78 1.77
N ALA A 206 -20.34 18.34 0.67
CA ALA A 206 -19.51 19.14 -0.24
C ALA A 206 -18.94 20.34 0.53
N PRO A 207 -17.64 20.66 0.40
CA PRO A 207 -17.07 21.82 1.06
C PRO A 207 -17.75 23.12 0.56
N PRO A 208 -18.00 24.10 1.44
CA PRO A 208 -18.53 25.39 1.02
C PRO A 208 -17.48 26.11 0.18
N PHE A 209 -17.96 26.61 -0.97
CA PHE A 209 -17.25 27.29 -2.06
C PHE A 209 -16.04 28.15 -1.67
#